data_AF-A0A955WBD3-F1
#
_entry.id   AF-A0A955WBD3-F1
#
_cell.length_a   1.000
_cell.length_b   1.000
_cell.length_c   1.000
_cell.angle_alpha   90.00
_cell.angle_beta   90.00
_cell.angle_gamma   90.00
#
_symmetry.space_group_name_H-M   'P 1'
#
loop_
_entity.id
_entity.type
_entity.pdbx_description
1 polymer ?
#
loop_
_entity_poly.entity_id
_entity_poly.type
_entity_poly.pdbx_seq_one_letter_code
_entity_poly.pdbx_strand_id
1 'polypeptide(L)'
;MTSDGAVERVSGICERVGFDLRHAGDDVLRRLELLAEYSETVSDLERMAALAFRLFRYYDESCPHEGFGEVERRTVVLGCLFSDIGKTGPKHADAAGQRLIVEMFSIERVEDVTQPVRRFLERYFPEDAQARIAGLVPLGVSPELPMRQFWNLHTGWTLSIIDGSGVPEEAVAAAATHHLLDDVNPEAIVGADDRFTRRFGANTCFDRAEKLVIVLDKYDALRRRGRLTHAETIAWLRERVARSMRFRGDRELLRLIADVDVVAGERADAAAAESAATGERPNAAVDESSDTD
;
A
#
# COMPACT_ATOMS: atom_id res chain seq x y z
N MET A 1 10.74 5.57 17.06
CA MET A 1 11.82 5.64 16.04
C MET A 1 11.91 7.09 15.58
N THR A 2 13.10 7.63 15.34
CA THR A 2 13.24 9.01 14.83
C THR A 2 12.91 9.05 13.32
N SER A 3 12.31 10.14 12.86
CA SER A 3 11.94 10.39 11.45
C SER A 3 13.11 10.18 10.50
N ASP A 4 14.30 10.66 10.88
CA ASP A 4 15.52 10.63 10.05
C ASP A 4 15.94 9.21 9.70
N GLY A 5 15.72 8.25 10.61
CA GLY A 5 16.05 6.85 10.36
C GLY A 5 15.13 6.20 9.33
N ALA A 6 13.92 6.72 9.10
CA ALA A 6 13.00 6.17 8.11
C ALA A 6 13.40 6.54 6.68
N VAL A 7 13.75 7.80 6.44
CA VAL A 7 14.23 8.24 5.11
C VAL A 7 15.52 7.51 4.73
N GLU A 8 16.43 7.31 5.68
CA GLU A 8 17.67 6.54 5.43
C GLU A 8 17.38 5.08 5.03
N ARG A 9 16.45 4.41 5.72
CA ARG A 9 16.05 3.04 5.35
C ARG A 9 15.40 2.98 3.97
N VAL A 10 14.48 3.89 3.67
CA VAL A 10 13.85 3.97 2.34
C VAL A 10 14.90 4.27 1.27
N SER A 11 15.85 5.17 1.54
CA SER A 11 16.97 5.47 0.64
C SER A 11 17.80 4.21 0.33
N GLY A 12 18.17 3.44 1.34
CA GLY A 12 18.91 2.19 1.15
C GLY A 12 18.14 1.14 0.33
N ILE A 13 16.80 1.15 0.38
CA ILE A 13 15.98 0.29 -0.49
C ILE A 13 15.96 0.82 -1.94
N CYS A 14 15.79 2.13 -2.12
CA CYS A 14 15.81 2.78 -3.43
C CYS A 14 17.14 2.54 -4.18
N GLU A 15 18.28 2.64 -3.48
CA GLU A 15 19.61 2.44 -4.06
C GLU A 15 19.78 1.04 -4.67
N ARG A 16 19.14 0.03 -4.08
CA ARG A 16 19.19 -1.37 -4.59
C ARG A 16 18.53 -1.54 -5.95
N VAL A 17 17.72 -0.57 -6.39
CA VAL A 17 17.12 -0.53 -7.73
C VAL A 17 17.60 0.68 -8.55
N GLY A 18 18.77 1.22 -8.19
CA GLY A 18 19.44 2.28 -8.94
C GLY A 18 18.74 3.65 -8.84
N PHE A 19 17.96 3.90 -7.79
CA PHE A 19 17.32 5.18 -7.56
C PHE A 19 17.91 5.87 -6.32
N ASP A 20 18.41 7.09 -6.49
CA ASP A 20 18.84 7.95 -5.40
C ASP A 20 17.64 8.77 -4.91
N LEU A 21 17.19 8.50 -3.69
CA LEU A 21 16.01 9.13 -3.10
C LEU A 21 16.14 10.66 -3.01
N ARG A 22 17.36 11.21 -3.00
CA ARG A 22 17.60 12.67 -3.00
C ARG A 22 17.18 13.35 -4.31
N HIS A 23 16.95 12.58 -5.37
CA HIS A 23 16.33 13.11 -6.59
C HIS A 23 14.82 13.29 -6.45
N ALA A 24 14.17 12.66 -5.48
CA ALA A 24 12.80 12.99 -5.14
C ALA A 24 12.75 14.39 -4.49
N GLY A 25 11.77 15.21 -4.86
CA GLY A 25 11.65 16.57 -4.33
C GLY A 25 11.43 16.60 -2.81
N ASP A 26 11.86 17.68 -2.15
CA ASP A 26 11.79 17.86 -0.69
C ASP A 26 10.39 17.60 -0.08
N ASP A 27 9.33 17.89 -0.84
CA ASP A 27 7.96 17.60 -0.40
C ASP A 27 7.69 16.10 -0.23
N VAL A 28 8.24 15.27 -1.11
CA VAL A 28 8.15 13.80 -1.04
C VAL A 28 8.86 13.30 0.21
N LEU A 29 10.07 13.80 0.48
CA LEU A 29 10.88 13.40 1.64
C LEU A 29 10.17 13.73 2.96
N ARG A 30 9.68 14.97 3.10
CA ARG A 30 8.94 15.40 4.30
C ARG A 30 7.65 14.60 4.52
N ARG A 31 6.96 14.20 3.45
CA ARG A 31 5.76 13.35 3.53
C ARG A 31 6.10 11.93 3.97
N LEU A 32 7.22 11.37 3.52
CA LEU A 32 7.71 10.07 4.01
C LEU A 32 8.07 10.12 5.50
N GLU A 33 8.72 11.20 5.96
CA GLU A 33 9.00 11.43 7.39
C GLU A 33 7.71 11.49 8.20
N LEU A 34 6.72 12.26 7.73
CA LEU A 34 5.43 12.38 8.37
C LEU A 34 4.70 11.03 8.47
N LEU A 35 4.74 10.22 7.42
CA LEU A 35 4.17 8.88 7.44
C LEU A 35 4.86 7.96 8.45
N ALA A 36 6.18 8.04 8.56
CA ALA A 36 6.95 7.27 9.51
C ALA A 36 6.71 7.69 10.97
N GLU A 37 6.45 8.98 11.20
CA GLU A 37 6.20 9.52 12.53
C GLU A 37 4.82 9.11 13.06
N TYR A 38 3.79 9.14 12.20
CA TYR A 38 2.39 9.03 12.63
C TYR A 38 1.71 7.71 12.26
N SER A 39 2.35 6.81 11.51
CA SER A 39 1.69 5.57 11.06
C SER A 39 2.66 4.41 10.79
N GLU A 40 2.11 3.20 10.64
CA GLU A 40 2.86 2.01 10.19
C GLU A 40 3.17 2.03 8.69
N THR A 41 2.78 3.08 7.95
CA THR A 41 2.85 3.11 6.49
C THR A 41 4.27 2.81 6.00
N VAL A 42 5.31 3.48 6.49
CA VAL A 42 6.68 3.21 6.00
C VAL A 42 7.12 1.76 6.27
N SER A 43 6.75 1.20 7.42
CA SER A 43 6.98 -0.22 7.72
C SER A 43 6.24 -1.16 6.74
N ASP A 44 5.01 -0.82 6.35
CA ASP A 44 4.23 -1.55 5.33
C ASP A 44 4.97 -1.56 3.98
N LEU A 45 5.42 -0.38 3.54
CA LEU A 45 6.13 -0.20 2.28
C LEU A 45 7.46 -0.98 2.25
N GLU A 46 8.22 -0.96 3.35
CA GLU A 46 9.46 -1.74 3.52
C GLU A 46 9.20 -3.25 3.41
N ARG A 47 8.12 -3.77 4.02
CA ARG A 47 7.77 -5.20 3.94
C ARG A 47 7.33 -5.61 2.54
N MET A 48 6.59 -4.75 1.84
CA MET A 48 6.22 -4.97 0.44
C MET A 48 7.46 -5.06 -0.45
N ALA A 49 8.39 -4.10 -0.32
CA ALA A 49 9.66 -4.11 -1.07
C ALA A 49 10.51 -5.35 -0.72
N ALA A 50 10.57 -5.76 0.56
CA ALA A 50 11.28 -6.97 0.97
C ALA A 50 10.67 -8.25 0.37
N LEU A 51 9.35 -8.33 0.22
CA LEU A 51 8.69 -9.43 -0.50
C LEU A 51 8.98 -9.38 -2.01
N ALA A 52 8.98 -8.18 -2.62
CA ALA A 52 9.36 -8.01 -4.03
C ALA A 52 10.78 -8.54 -4.32
N PHE A 53 11.78 -8.20 -3.50
CA PHE A 53 13.13 -8.72 -3.69
C PHE A 53 13.22 -10.24 -3.57
N ARG A 54 12.42 -10.86 -2.69
CA ARG A 54 12.37 -12.32 -2.58
C ARG A 54 11.76 -12.95 -3.84
N LEU A 55 10.73 -12.34 -4.41
CA LEU A 55 10.17 -12.77 -5.69
C LEU A 55 11.19 -12.64 -6.82
N PHE A 56 11.92 -11.52 -6.91
CA PHE A 56 12.94 -11.37 -7.95
C PHE A 56 14.00 -12.47 -7.86
N ARG A 57 14.47 -12.78 -6.64
CA ARG A 57 15.41 -13.88 -6.42
C ARG A 57 14.81 -15.24 -6.79
N TYR A 58 13.56 -15.50 -6.41
CA TYR A 58 12.85 -16.73 -6.80
C TYR A 58 12.83 -16.89 -8.33
N TYR A 59 12.54 -15.82 -9.05
CA TYR A 59 12.55 -15.81 -10.51
C TYR A 59 13.96 -16.01 -11.09
N ASP A 60 14.97 -15.33 -10.54
CA ASP A 60 16.37 -15.49 -10.96
C ASP A 60 16.87 -16.93 -10.80
N GLU A 61 16.42 -17.62 -9.74
CA GLU A 61 16.86 -18.99 -9.40
C GLU A 61 16.03 -20.07 -10.10
N SER A 62 14.71 -19.88 -10.20
CA SER A 62 13.78 -20.94 -10.61
C SER A 62 13.33 -20.82 -12.06
N CYS A 63 13.18 -19.59 -12.57
CA CYS A 63 12.62 -19.30 -13.90
C CYS A 63 13.31 -18.08 -14.54
N PRO A 64 14.63 -18.13 -14.81
CA PRO A 64 15.41 -16.95 -15.24
C PRO A 64 14.93 -16.34 -16.55
N HIS A 65 14.32 -17.13 -17.44
CA HIS A 65 13.74 -16.64 -18.70
C HIS A 65 12.48 -15.78 -18.52
N GLU A 66 11.88 -15.81 -17.34
CA GLU A 66 10.69 -15.03 -16.97
C GLU A 66 11.01 -14.03 -15.84
N GLY A 67 12.30 -13.82 -15.58
CA GLY A 67 12.77 -12.90 -14.56
C GLY A 67 12.39 -11.45 -14.84
N PHE A 68 12.24 -10.68 -13.76
CA PHE A 68 11.98 -9.25 -13.85
C PHE A 68 13.23 -8.52 -14.36
N GLY A 69 13.10 -7.75 -15.42
CA GLY A 69 14.13 -6.86 -15.92
C GLY A 69 14.41 -5.70 -14.96
N GLU A 70 15.49 -4.95 -15.20
CA GLU A 70 15.90 -3.84 -14.33
C GLU A 70 14.80 -2.78 -14.16
N VAL A 71 14.15 -2.40 -15.26
CA VAL A 71 13.06 -1.42 -15.23
C VAL A 71 11.87 -1.95 -14.43
N GLU A 72 11.46 -3.21 -14.63
CA GLU A 72 10.34 -3.79 -13.89
C GLU A 72 10.64 -3.88 -12.38
N ARG A 73 11.88 -4.27 -12.00
CA ARG A 73 12.30 -4.30 -10.59
C ARG A 73 12.22 -2.92 -9.96
N ARG A 74 12.70 -1.89 -10.68
CA ARG A 74 12.61 -0.49 -10.25
C ARG A 74 11.16 -0.04 -10.12
N THR A 75 10.32 -0.31 -11.12
CA THR A 75 8.88 0.00 -11.10
C THR A 75 8.19 -0.60 -9.89
N VAL A 76 8.42 -1.89 -9.63
CA VAL A 76 7.78 -2.60 -8.50
C VAL A 76 8.26 -2.04 -7.17
N VAL A 77 9.57 -1.92 -6.95
CA VAL A 77 10.10 -1.48 -5.66
C VAL A 77 9.71 -0.04 -5.36
N LEU A 78 9.91 0.87 -6.31
CA LEU A 78 9.52 2.28 -6.10
C LEU A 78 8.00 2.43 -6.07
N GLY A 79 7.26 1.67 -6.88
CA GLY A 79 5.80 1.60 -6.81
C GLY A 79 5.31 1.20 -5.41
N CYS A 80 5.96 0.22 -4.79
CA CYS A 80 5.70 -0.14 -3.40
C CYS A 80 6.10 0.96 -2.42
N LEU A 81 7.23 1.66 -2.59
CA LEU A 81 7.70 2.67 -1.65
C LEU A 81 6.92 3.99 -1.71
N PHE A 82 6.22 4.26 -2.81
CA PHE A 82 5.48 5.52 -3.00
C PHE A 82 3.97 5.34 -3.10
N SER A 83 3.42 4.11 -3.10
CA SER A 83 1.99 3.84 -3.28
C SER A 83 1.10 4.63 -2.32
N ASP A 84 1.53 4.69 -1.06
CA ASP A 84 0.75 5.28 0.04
C ASP A 84 1.16 6.71 0.43
N ILE A 85 2.04 7.37 -0.34
CA ILE A 85 2.45 8.74 0.01
C ILE A 85 1.27 9.71 0.06
N GLY A 86 0.23 9.47 -0.73
CA GLY A 86 -1.03 10.21 -0.69
C GLY A 86 -1.77 10.13 0.64
N LYS A 87 -1.44 9.22 1.57
CA LYS A 87 -1.99 9.21 2.93
C LYS A 87 -1.58 10.44 3.76
N THR A 88 -0.78 11.33 3.18
CA THR A 88 -0.47 12.67 3.69
C THR A 88 -1.39 13.78 3.16
N GLY A 89 -2.45 13.44 2.40
CA GLY A 89 -3.41 14.42 1.88
C GLY A 89 -2.99 15.05 0.55
N PRO A 90 -3.81 15.97 0.00
CA PRO A 90 -3.56 16.54 -1.33
C PRO A 90 -2.25 17.33 -1.42
N LYS A 91 -1.73 17.48 -2.64
CA LYS A 91 -0.47 18.20 -2.93
C LYS A 91 -0.40 19.61 -2.31
N HIS A 92 -1.54 20.32 -2.29
CA HIS A 92 -1.63 21.68 -1.77
C HIS A 92 -1.85 21.77 -0.25
N ALA A 93 -1.95 20.65 0.47
CA ALA A 93 -2.11 20.66 1.92
C ALA A 93 -0.88 21.25 2.60
N ASP A 94 -1.10 22.17 3.54
CA ASP A 94 -0.06 22.67 4.44
C ASP A 94 0.28 21.63 5.52
N ALA A 95 1.26 21.93 6.39
CA ALA A 95 1.70 21.00 7.42
C ALA A 95 0.57 20.54 8.38
N ALA A 96 -0.37 21.44 8.70
CA ALA A 96 -1.50 21.12 9.58
C ALA A 96 -2.49 20.19 8.88
N GLY A 97 -2.81 20.47 7.61
CA GLY A 97 -3.66 19.63 6.78
C GLY A 97 -3.05 18.26 6.52
N GLN A 98 -1.75 18.19 6.24
CA GLN A 98 -1.06 16.91 6.07
C GLN A 98 -1.13 16.07 7.34
N ARG A 99 -0.82 16.66 8.50
CA ARG A 99 -0.89 15.97 9.79
C ARG A 99 -2.30 15.47 10.10
N LEU A 100 -3.33 16.30 9.88
CA LEU A 100 -4.73 15.89 10.04
C LEU A 100 -5.04 14.64 9.21
N ILE A 101 -4.65 14.62 7.94
CA ILE A 101 -4.93 13.47 7.06
C ILE A 101 -4.15 12.23 7.52
N VAL A 102 -2.86 12.35 7.85
CA VAL A 102 -2.08 11.20 8.32
C VAL A 102 -2.65 10.62 9.61
N GLU A 103 -3.04 11.46 10.57
CA GLU A 103 -3.69 11.01 11.81
C GLU A 103 -5.01 10.27 11.52
N MET A 104 -5.78 10.67 10.50
CA MET A 104 -6.96 9.91 10.09
C MET A 104 -6.60 8.55 9.47
N PHE A 105 -5.54 8.47 8.67
CA PHE A 105 -5.07 7.20 8.07
C PHE A 105 -4.36 6.27 9.06
N SER A 106 -3.87 6.78 10.19
CA SER A 106 -3.24 5.97 11.22
C SER A 106 -4.24 5.18 12.07
N ILE A 107 -5.53 5.55 12.03
CA ILE A 107 -6.60 4.77 12.66
C ILE A 107 -6.89 3.53 11.82
N GLU A 108 -6.55 2.37 12.37
CA GLU A 108 -6.77 1.08 11.74
C GLU A 108 -8.03 0.39 12.25
N ARG A 109 -8.50 -0.63 11.50
CA ARG A 109 -9.62 -1.50 11.87
C ARG A 109 -10.93 -0.76 12.17
N VAL A 110 -11.20 0.28 11.41
CA VAL A 110 -12.51 0.94 11.40
C VAL A 110 -13.55 -0.05 10.86
N GLU A 111 -14.50 -0.41 11.72
CA GLU A 111 -15.51 -1.46 11.44
C GLU A 111 -16.50 -1.05 10.35
N ASP A 112 -17.05 0.17 10.48
CA ASP A 112 -18.00 0.71 9.52
C ASP A 112 -17.28 1.65 8.55
N VAL A 113 -16.96 1.13 7.36
CA VAL A 113 -16.32 1.91 6.28
C VAL A 113 -17.31 2.74 5.47
N THR A 114 -18.61 2.58 5.73
CA THR A 114 -19.70 3.32 5.09
C THR A 114 -20.08 4.57 5.88
N GLN A 115 -19.67 4.66 7.15
CA GLN A 115 -19.91 5.84 7.96
C GLN A 115 -19.31 7.10 7.31
N PRO A 116 -19.95 8.27 7.45
CA PRO A 116 -19.38 9.54 7.03
C PRO A 116 -18.11 9.90 7.80
N VAL A 117 -17.20 10.64 7.17
CA VAL A 117 -15.98 11.18 7.79
C VAL A 117 -16.29 11.95 9.08
N ARG A 118 -17.38 12.71 9.13
CA ARG A 118 -17.85 13.40 10.35
C ARG A 118 -17.99 12.44 11.54
N ARG A 119 -18.71 11.32 11.34
CA ARG A 119 -18.95 10.34 12.40
C ARG A 119 -17.67 9.64 12.82
N PHE A 120 -16.79 9.37 11.86
CA PHE A 120 -15.46 8.86 12.15
C PHE A 120 -14.68 9.83 13.06
N LEU A 121 -14.63 11.12 12.73
CA LEU A 121 -13.92 12.12 13.54
C LEU A 121 -14.54 12.28 14.94
N GLU A 122 -15.87 12.30 15.03
CA GLU A 122 -16.58 12.35 16.32
C GLU A 122 -16.29 11.12 17.21
N ARG A 123 -16.07 9.94 16.60
CA ARG A 123 -15.76 8.69 17.32
C ARG A 123 -14.29 8.59 17.74
N TYR A 124 -13.35 8.89 16.85
CA TYR A 124 -11.92 8.64 17.06
C TYR A 124 -11.14 9.87 17.54
N PHE A 125 -11.70 11.07 17.39
CA PHE A 125 -11.09 12.34 17.80
C PHE A 125 -12.12 13.26 18.50
N PRO A 126 -12.79 12.80 19.57
CA PRO A 126 -13.95 13.49 20.13
C PRO A 126 -13.63 14.88 20.70
N GLU A 127 -12.40 15.10 21.18
CA GLU A 127 -11.98 16.35 21.83
C GLU A 127 -11.88 17.53 20.86
N ASP A 128 -11.51 17.28 19.60
CA ASP A 128 -11.27 18.30 18.58
C ASP A 128 -12.01 18.03 17.25
N ALA A 129 -12.97 17.11 17.24
CA ALA A 129 -13.71 16.66 16.05
C ALA A 129 -14.21 17.82 15.17
N GLN A 130 -14.82 18.85 15.77
CA GLN A 130 -15.35 20.00 15.01
C GLN A 130 -14.24 20.83 14.35
N ALA A 131 -13.09 20.99 15.00
CA ALA A 131 -11.95 21.68 14.43
C ALA A 131 -11.35 20.87 13.27
N ARG A 132 -11.24 19.55 13.42
CA ARG A 132 -10.81 18.64 12.35
C ARG A 132 -11.74 18.66 11.15
N ILE A 133 -13.06 18.61 11.38
CA ILE A 133 -14.09 18.74 10.35
C ILE A 133 -13.94 20.06 9.58
N ALA A 134 -13.74 21.18 10.28
CA ALA A 134 -13.51 22.48 9.65
C ALA A 134 -12.21 22.50 8.82
N GLY A 135 -11.15 21.82 9.30
CA GLY A 135 -9.87 21.69 8.61
C GLY A 135 -9.90 20.84 7.34
N LEU A 136 -10.86 19.93 7.18
CA LEU A 136 -11.01 19.10 5.97
C LEU A 136 -11.56 19.86 4.77
N VAL A 137 -12.42 20.86 4.99
CA VAL A 137 -13.10 21.58 3.92
C VAL A 137 -12.10 22.31 2.98
N PRO A 138 -11.10 23.05 3.49
CA PRO A 138 -10.06 23.65 2.64
C PRO A 138 -9.24 22.64 1.83
N LEU A 139 -9.16 21.38 2.27
CA LEU A 139 -8.46 20.30 1.56
C LEU A 139 -9.32 19.65 0.47
N GLY A 140 -10.56 20.13 0.27
CA GLY A 140 -11.51 19.56 -0.67
C GLY A 140 -12.14 18.24 -0.20
N VAL A 141 -12.06 17.91 1.09
CA VAL A 141 -12.65 16.70 1.67
C VAL A 141 -13.99 17.03 2.33
N SER A 142 -15.07 16.46 1.79
CA SER A 142 -16.40 16.60 2.39
C SER A 142 -16.50 15.76 3.68
N PRO A 143 -17.00 16.32 4.80
CA PRO A 143 -17.23 15.55 6.02
C PRO A 143 -18.37 14.52 5.88
N GLU A 144 -19.21 14.65 4.86
CA GLU A 144 -20.28 13.69 4.56
C GLU A 144 -19.82 12.56 3.62
N LEU A 145 -18.56 12.59 3.17
CA LEU A 145 -17.96 11.54 2.36
C LEU A 145 -17.89 10.23 3.15
N PRO A 146 -18.27 9.06 2.59
CA PRO A 146 -18.05 7.78 3.25
C PRO A 146 -16.55 7.50 3.47
N MET A 147 -16.19 6.90 4.60
CA MET A 147 -14.78 6.59 4.92
C MET A 147 -14.07 5.78 3.84
N ARG A 148 -14.76 4.83 3.19
CA ARG A 148 -14.20 4.09 2.04
C ARG A 148 -13.76 5.01 0.91
N GLN A 149 -14.58 6.02 0.57
CA GLN A 149 -14.26 6.97 -0.49
C GLN A 149 -13.16 7.94 -0.05
N PHE A 150 -13.18 8.40 1.21
CA PHE A 150 -12.10 9.20 1.79
C PHE A 150 -10.75 8.48 1.65
N TRP A 151 -10.67 7.21 2.06
CA TRP A 151 -9.44 6.46 1.92
C TRP A 151 -9.03 6.31 0.47
N ASN A 152 -9.97 6.09 -0.47
CA ASN A 152 -9.62 5.95 -1.88
C ASN A 152 -8.99 7.23 -2.50
N LEU A 153 -9.23 8.41 -1.92
CA LEU A 153 -8.63 9.68 -2.39
C LEU A 153 -7.10 9.64 -2.40
N HIS A 154 -6.47 8.85 -1.50
CA HIS A 154 -5.01 8.83 -1.41
C HIS A 154 -4.34 8.37 -2.70
N THR A 155 -4.99 7.56 -3.54
CA THR A 155 -4.41 7.13 -4.82
C THR A 155 -4.24 8.31 -5.80
N GLY A 156 -5.22 9.20 -5.84
CA GLY A 156 -5.16 10.44 -6.61
C GLY A 156 -4.18 11.44 -6.00
N TRP A 157 -4.12 11.51 -4.67
CA TRP A 157 -3.12 12.34 -3.99
C TRP A 157 -1.70 11.82 -4.25
N THR A 158 -1.47 10.51 -4.18
CA THR A 158 -0.21 9.85 -4.54
C THR A 158 0.21 10.30 -5.93
N LEU A 159 -0.65 10.13 -6.94
CA LEU A 159 -0.39 10.59 -8.32
C LEU A 159 0.05 12.05 -8.34
N SER A 160 -0.73 12.96 -7.74
CA SER A 160 -0.43 14.40 -7.75
C SER A 160 0.87 14.78 -7.04
N ILE A 161 1.25 14.04 -5.99
CA ILE A 161 2.42 14.33 -5.16
C ILE A 161 3.70 13.93 -5.88
N ILE A 162 3.74 12.74 -6.49
CA ILE A 162 5.00 12.19 -7.04
C ILE A 162 5.18 12.47 -8.53
N ASP A 163 4.11 12.78 -9.26
CA ASP A 163 4.18 13.17 -10.66
C ASP A 163 4.92 14.51 -10.83
N GLY A 164 6.01 14.47 -11.61
CA GLY A 164 6.92 15.61 -11.79
C GLY A 164 7.83 15.90 -10.59
N SER A 165 7.88 15.03 -9.57
CA SER A 165 8.65 15.25 -8.33
C SER A 165 9.97 14.47 -8.29
N GLY A 166 10.49 14.04 -9.44
CA GLY A 166 11.76 13.32 -9.56
C GLY A 166 11.67 11.80 -9.35
N VAL A 167 10.49 11.27 -8.99
CA VAL A 167 10.23 9.82 -9.00
C VAL A 167 10.12 9.33 -10.46
N PRO A 168 10.73 8.20 -10.84
CA PRO A 168 10.66 7.68 -12.21
C PRO A 168 9.22 7.48 -12.68
N GLU A 169 8.92 7.91 -13.90
CA GLU A 169 7.54 7.98 -14.42
C GLU A 169 6.83 6.62 -14.40
N GLU A 170 7.54 5.52 -14.67
CA GLU A 170 6.99 4.18 -14.59
C GLU A 170 6.58 3.78 -13.15
N ALA A 171 7.34 4.22 -12.15
CA ALA A 171 7.02 3.99 -10.75
C ALA A 171 5.84 4.85 -10.27
N VAL A 172 5.67 6.05 -10.85
CA VAL A 172 4.48 6.88 -10.59
C VAL A 172 3.20 6.15 -11.00
N ALA A 173 3.20 5.54 -12.20
CA ALA A 173 2.05 4.76 -12.67
C ALA A 173 1.74 3.58 -11.74
N ALA A 174 2.77 2.82 -11.36
CA ALA A 174 2.62 1.69 -10.43
C ALA A 174 2.10 2.11 -9.05
N ALA A 175 2.67 3.16 -8.46
CA ALA A 175 2.24 3.70 -7.18
C ALA A 175 0.79 4.22 -7.24
N ALA A 176 0.38 4.92 -8.29
CA ALA A 176 -0.96 5.49 -8.38
C ALA A 176 -2.06 4.45 -8.69
N THR A 177 -1.70 3.33 -9.33
CA THR A 177 -2.66 2.28 -9.75
C THR A 177 -2.77 1.10 -8.77
N HIS A 178 -2.11 1.15 -7.61
CA HIS A 178 -2.07 0.02 -6.68
C HIS A 178 -3.45 -0.39 -6.07
N HIS A 179 -4.49 0.43 -6.26
CA HIS A 179 -5.89 0.09 -5.93
C HIS A 179 -6.78 -0.20 -7.15
N LEU A 180 -6.21 -0.43 -8.34
CA LEU A 180 -7.02 -0.68 -9.54
C LEU A 180 -7.87 -1.95 -9.43
N LEU A 181 -7.44 -2.96 -8.66
CA LEU A 181 -8.25 -4.15 -8.33
C LEU A 181 -9.51 -3.82 -7.50
N ASP A 182 -9.52 -2.66 -6.86
CA ASP A 182 -10.68 -2.09 -6.16
C ASP A 182 -11.46 -1.07 -6.99
N ASP A 183 -11.27 -1.07 -8.30
CA ASP A 183 -11.90 -0.16 -9.25
C ASP A 183 -11.60 1.33 -8.95
N VAL A 184 -10.45 1.60 -8.32
CA VAL A 184 -9.94 2.96 -8.08
C VAL A 184 -8.87 3.27 -9.12
N ASN A 185 -9.21 4.13 -10.08
CA ASN A 185 -8.35 4.53 -11.19
C ASN A 185 -8.21 6.07 -11.18
N PRO A 186 -7.26 6.64 -10.42
CA PRO A 186 -7.14 8.09 -10.29
C PRO A 186 -6.95 8.73 -11.66
N GLU A 187 -7.70 9.80 -11.95
CA GLU A 187 -7.70 10.52 -13.23
C GLU A 187 -7.93 9.64 -14.48
N ALA A 188 -8.46 8.42 -14.32
CA ALA A 188 -8.58 7.43 -15.39
C ALA A 188 -7.25 7.19 -16.13
N ILE A 189 -6.13 7.11 -15.39
CA ILE A 189 -4.80 6.91 -15.99
C ILE A 189 -4.64 5.57 -16.70
N VAL A 190 -5.46 4.57 -16.40
CA VAL A 190 -5.51 3.30 -17.15
C VAL A 190 -6.80 3.20 -17.98
N GLY A 191 -6.66 3.05 -19.30
CA GLY A 191 -7.74 2.87 -20.25
C GLY A 191 -8.44 1.52 -20.10
N ALA A 192 -9.52 1.32 -20.87
CA ALA A 192 -10.24 0.04 -20.91
C ALA A 192 -9.45 -1.07 -21.64
N ASP A 193 -8.45 -0.70 -22.43
CA ASP A 193 -7.54 -1.56 -23.18
C ASP A 193 -6.20 -1.78 -22.45
N ASP A 194 -6.18 -1.54 -21.14
CA ASP A 194 -4.99 -1.58 -20.26
C ASP A 194 -3.85 -0.63 -20.67
N ARG A 195 -4.04 0.27 -21.64
CA ARG A 195 -3.04 1.29 -21.98
C ARG A 195 -3.11 2.46 -21.01
N PHE A 196 -1.97 3.08 -20.74
CA PHE A 196 -2.00 4.36 -20.02
C PHE A 196 -2.56 5.47 -20.90
N THR A 197 -3.44 6.31 -20.34
CA THR A 197 -4.10 7.41 -21.04
C THR A 197 -3.22 8.67 -21.12
N ARG A 198 -2.08 8.67 -20.42
CA ARG A 198 -1.04 9.70 -20.43
C ARG A 198 0.33 9.04 -20.39
N ARG A 199 1.38 9.85 -20.59
CA ARG A 199 2.75 9.35 -20.71
C ARG A 199 3.34 9.03 -19.33
N PHE A 200 3.88 7.83 -19.18
CA PHE A 200 4.69 7.41 -18.03
C PHE A 200 6.02 6.85 -18.52
N GLY A 201 6.79 7.70 -19.18
CA GLY A 201 8.10 7.39 -19.75
C GLY A 201 7.97 6.51 -20.98
N ALA A 202 8.72 5.40 -20.97
CA ALA A 202 8.60 4.33 -21.95
C ALA A 202 7.47 3.33 -21.61
N ASN A 203 6.88 3.44 -20.41
CA ASN A 203 5.82 2.55 -19.97
C ASN A 203 4.48 2.96 -20.60
N THR A 204 3.91 2.09 -21.44
CA THR A 204 2.72 2.41 -22.26
C THR A 204 1.45 1.69 -21.82
N CYS A 205 1.56 0.69 -20.95
CA CYS A 205 0.44 -0.14 -20.51
C CYS A 205 0.60 -0.57 -19.06
N PHE A 206 -0.53 -0.80 -18.42
CA PHE A 206 -0.64 -1.41 -17.11
C PHE A 206 -0.37 -2.92 -17.25
N ASP A 207 0.79 -3.36 -16.77
CA ASP A 207 1.34 -4.68 -17.05
C ASP A 207 1.78 -5.37 -15.75
N ARG A 208 2.58 -6.42 -15.89
CA ARG A 208 3.10 -7.26 -14.80
C ARG A 208 3.62 -6.49 -13.59
N ALA A 209 4.39 -5.44 -13.80
CA ALA A 209 5.04 -4.69 -12.73
C ALA A 209 4.01 -3.96 -11.85
N GLU A 210 3.05 -3.26 -12.46
CA GLU A 210 1.97 -2.57 -11.74
C GLU A 210 1.03 -3.57 -11.06
N LYS A 211 0.71 -4.68 -11.75
CA LYS A 211 -0.08 -5.78 -11.18
C LYS A 211 0.58 -6.37 -9.94
N LEU A 212 1.91 -6.55 -9.95
CA LEU A 212 2.62 -7.08 -8.80
C LEU A 212 2.53 -6.13 -7.60
N VAL A 213 2.60 -4.81 -7.80
CA VAL A 213 2.45 -3.82 -6.72
C VAL A 213 1.07 -3.96 -6.05
N ILE A 214 0.00 -4.17 -6.83
CA ILE A 214 -1.34 -4.46 -6.27
C ILE A 214 -1.32 -5.72 -5.40
N VAL A 215 -0.74 -6.82 -5.90
CA VAL A 215 -0.70 -8.10 -5.16
C VAL A 215 0.06 -7.94 -3.85
N LEU A 216 1.22 -7.26 -3.89
CA LEU A 216 2.05 -7.02 -2.70
C LEU A 216 1.34 -6.16 -1.65
N ASP A 217 0.72 -5.06 -2.08
CA ASP A 217 -0.06 -4.17 -1.20
C ASP A 217 -1.19 -4.93 -0.50
N LYS A 218 -2.01 -5.62 -1.30
CA LYS A 218 -3.17 -6.34 -0.77
C LYS A 218 -2.75 -7.50 0.13
N TYR A 219 -1.70 -8.22 -0.23
CA TYR A 219 -1.15 -9.30 0.59
C TYR A 219 -0.70 -8.76 1.95
N ASP A 220 0.13 -7.71 2.00
CA ASP A 220 0.59 -7.14 3.28
C ASP A 220 -0.57 -6.58 4.11
N ALA A 221 -1.48 -5.83 3.48
CA ALA A 221 -2.65 -5.25 4.14
C ALA A 221 -3.55 -6.32 4.81
N LEU A 222 -3.83 -7.43 4.11
CA LEU A 222 -4.65 -8.53 4.62
C LEU A 222 -3.95 -9.30 5.74
N ARG A 223 -2.65 -9.54 5.61
CA ARG A 223 -1.86 -10.21 6.66
C ARG A 223 -1.75 -9.36 7.92
N ARG A 224 -1.43 -8.07 7.80
CA ARG A 224 -1.18 -7.20 8.96
C ARG A 224 -2.46 -6.64 9.56
N ARG A 225 -3.24 -5.88 8.77
CA ARG A 225 -4.43 -5.20 9.27
C ARG A 225 -5.60 -6.17 9.40
N GLY A 226 -5.78 -7.01 8.39
CA GLY A 226 -6.85 -8.02 8.33
C GLY A 226 -6.61 -9.25 9.21
N ARG A 227 -5.37 -9.48 9.67
CA ARG A 227 -4.95 -10.64 10.48
C ARG A 227 -5.26 -12.00 9.82
N LEU A 228 -5.37 -12.02 8.50
CA LEU A 228 -5.58 -13.28 7.78
C LEU A 228 -4.31 -14.12 7.84
N THR A 229 -4.48 -15.44 7.86
CA THR A 229 -3.39 -16.38 7.61
C THR A 229 -2.90 -16.28 6.16
N HIS A 230 -1.79 -16.95 5.85
CA HIS A 230 -1.28 -17.02 4.48
C HIS A 230 -2.33 -17.58 3.52
N ALA A 231 -2.87 -18.77 3.85
CA ALA A 231 -3.85 -19.46 3.02
C ALA A 231 -5.13 -18.62 2.81
N GLU A 232 -5.64 -17.98 3.86
CA GLU A 232 -6.80 -17.10 3.76
C GLU A 232 -6.52 -15.88 2.88
N THR A 233 -5.32 -15.31 2.98
CA THR A 233 -4.93 -14.15 2.16
C THR A 233 -4.86 -14.52 0.68
N ILE A 234 -4.24 -15.65 0.34
CA ILE A 234 -4.15 -16.13 -1.04
C ILE A 234 -5.55 -16.47 -1.59
N ALA A 235 -6.39 -17.13 -0.78
CA ALA A 235 -7.78 -17.42 -1.16
C ALA A 235 -8.57 -16.13 -1.41
N TRP A 236 -8.42 -15.14 -0.54
CA TRP A 236 -9.05 -13.84 -0.69
C TRP A 236 -8.63 -13.15 -1.99
N LEU A 237 -7.32 -13.12 -2.30
CA LEU A 237 -6.80 -12.50 -3.53
C LEU A 237 -7.37 -13.16 -4.78
N ARG A 238 -7.39 -14.50 -4.83
CA ARG A 238 -7.97 -15.26 -5.95
C ARG A 238 -9.45 -14.96 -6.13
N GLU A 239 -10.21 -14.92 -5.03
CA GLU A 239 -11.64 -14.59 -5.06
C GLU A 239 -11.89 -13.14 -5.51
N ARG A 240 -11.05 -12.19 -5.05
CA ARG A 240 -11.14 -10.78 -5.45
C ARG A 240 -10.95 -10.61 -6.95
N VAL A 241 -9.97 -11.28 -7.52
CA VAL A 241 -9.73 -11.30 -8.98
C VAL A 241 -10.91 -11.94 -9.72
N ALA A 242 -11.43 -13.08 -9.25
CA ALA A 242 -12.56 -13.75 -9.88
C ALA A 242 -13.83 -12.88 -9.91
N ARG A 243 -14.03 -12.04 -8.89
CA ARG A 243 -15.18 -11.11 -8.80
C ARG A 243 -14.99 -9.80 -9.54
N SER A 244 -13.74 -9.39 -9.84
CA SER A 244 -13.46 -8.14 -10.55
C SER A 244 -14.03 -8.18 -11.97
N MET A 245 -14.73 -7.13 -12.39
CA MET A 245 -15.18 -7.03 -13.80
C MET A 245 -14.00 -6.86 -14.76
N ARG A 246 -12.93 -6.18 -14.32
CA ARG A 246 -11.73 -5.92 -15.11
C ARG A 246 -10.78 -7.10 -15.16
N PHE A 247 -10.51 -7.72 -14.01
CA PHE A 247 -9.43 -8.70 -13.88
C PHE A 247 -9.89 -10.16 -13.86
N ARG A 248 -11.20 -10.44 -14.01
CA ARG A 248 -11.69 -11.82 -14.06
C ARG A 248 -11.02 -12.57 -15.21
N GLY A 249 -10.25 -13.59 -14.87
CA GLY A 249 -9.52 -14.42 -15.84
C GLY A 249 -8.16 -13.84 -16.26
N ASP A 250 -7.67 -12.76 -15.63
CA ASP A 250 -6.32 -12.25 -15.86
C ASP A 250 -5.28 -13.28 -15.40
N ARG A 251 -4.68 -13.96 -16.39
CA ARG A 251 -3.72 -15.05 -16.15
C ARG A 251 -2.44 -14.56 -15.50
N GLU A 252 -2.02 -13.35 -15.81
CA GLU A 252 -0.80 -12.78 -15.27
C GLU A 252 -0.98 -12.41 -13.80
N LEU A 253 -2.10 -11.77 -13.45
CA LEU A 253 -2.39 -11.45 -12.05
C LEU A 253 -2.55 -12.72 -11.20
N LEU A 254 -3.23 -13.75 -11.73
CA LEU A 254 -3.35 -15.05 -11.05
C LEU A 254 -2.00 -15.75 -10.88
N ARG A 255 -1.11 -15.63 -11.87
CA ARG A 255 0.25 -16.14 -11.79
C ARG A 255 1.05 -15.44 -10.69
N LEU A 256 1.02 -14.10 -10.65
CA LEU A 256 1.70 -13.32 -9.61
C LEU A 256 1.21 -13.69 -8.20
N ILE A 257 -0.10 -13.93 -8.03
CA ILE A 257 -0.65 -14.44 -6.77
C ILE A 257 -0.07 -15.82 -6.42
N ALA A 258 0.06 -16.73 -7.38
CA ALA A 258 0.67 -18.03 -7.16
C ALA A 258 2.17 -17.94 -6.82
N ASP A 259 2.91 -17.02 -7.42
CA ASP A 259 4.32 -16.81 -7.09
C ASP A 259 4.47 -16.24 -5.65
N VAL A 260 3.56 -15.35 -5.24
CA VAL A 260 3.49 -14.86 -3.85
C VAL A 260 3.12 -15.99 -2.87
N ASP A 261 2.21 -16.89 -3.25
CA ASP A 261 1.86 -18.11 -2.49
C ASP A 261 3.14 -18.89 -2.15
N VAL A 262 3.94 -19.21 -3.17
CA VAL A 262 5.22 -19.93 -3.01
C VAL A 262 6.20 -19.16 -2.11
N VAL A 263 6.54 -17.93 -2.49
CA VAL A 263 7.64 -17.18 -1.86
C VAL A 263 7.30 -16.69 -0.45
N ALA A 264 6.03 -16.42 -0.16
CA ALA A 264 5.60 -16.02 1.17
C ALA A 264 5.27 -17.22 2.07
N GLY A 265 4.84 -18.35 1.49
CA GLY A 265 4.52 -19.60 2.20
C GLY A 265 5.74 -20.22 2.89
N GLU A 266 6.89 -20.28 2.22
CA GLU A 266 8.14 -20.85 2.79
C GLU A 266 8.53 -20.22 4.13
N ARG A 267 8.24 -18.93 4.34
CA ARG A 267 8.52 -18.23 5.60
C ARG A 267 7.46 -18.51 6.68
N ALA A 268 6.20 -18.66 6.29
CA ALA A 268 5.13 -18.99 7.22
C ALA A 268 5.37 -20.37 7.83
N ASP A 269 5.81 -21.32 7.02
CA ASP A 269 6.13 -22.68 7.45
C ASP A 269 7.38 -22.72 8.32
N ALA A 270 8.44 -21.97 7.95
CA ALA A 270 9.65 -21.84 8.76
C ALA A 270 9.38 -21.22 10.15
N ALA A 271 8.59 -20.15 10.22
CA ALA A 271 8.24 -19.49 11.49
C ALA A 271 7.33 -20.37 12.37
N ALA A 272 6.39 -21.11 11.77
CA ALA A 272 5.55 -22.07 12.49
C ALA A 272 6.38 -23.24 13.04
N ALA A 273 7.35 -23.74 12.27
CA ALA A 273 8.27 -24.79 12.71
C ALA A 273 9.18 -24.33 13.86
N GLU A 274 9.65 -23.08 13.83
CA GLU A 274 10.49 -22.50 14.88
C GLU A 274 9.70 -22.29 16.19
N SER A 275 8.46 -21.76 16.13
CA SER A 275 7.56 -21.62 17.29
C SER A 275 7.17 -22.98 17.89
N ALA A 276 6.98 -24.01 17.06
CA ALA A 276 6.75 -25.38 17.52
C ALA A 276 7.99 -25.98 18.21
N ALA A 277 9.20 -25.59 17.79
CA ALA A 277 10.45 -26.06 18.37
C ALA A 277 10.82 -25.36 19.68
N THR A 278 10.43 -24.09 19.88
CA THR A 278 10.69 -23.34 21.12
C THR A 278 9.64 -23.56 22.21
N GLY A 279 8.51 -24.21 21.90
CA GLY A 279 7.44 -24.49 22.87
C GLY A 279 6.63 -23.25 23.28
N GLU A 280 6.87 -22.10 22.65
CA GLU A 280 6.02 -20.91 22.80
C GLU A 280 4.72 -21.14 22.03
N ARG A 281 3.65 -21.44 22.76
CA ARG A 281 2.31 -21.47 22.16
C ARG A 281 1.98 -20.06 21.66
N PRO A 282 1.45 -19.90 20.43
CA PRO A 282 0.86 -18.63 20.04
C PRO A 282 -0.25 -18.31 21.03
N ASN A 283 -0.23 -17.08 21.58
CA ASN A 283 -1.21 -16.57 22.53
C ASN A 283 -2.62 -16.97 22.08
N ALA A 284 -3.18 -17.99 22.72
CA ALA A 284 -4.59 -18.27 22.62
C ALA A 284 -5.30 -17.04 23.18
N ALA A 285 -6.24 -16.50 22.40
CA ALA A 285 -7.16 -15.49 22.88
C ALA A 285 -7.68 -15.93 24.26
N VAL A 286 -7.52 -15.06 25.23
CA VAL A 286 -8.10 -15.25 26.56
C VAL A 286 -9.60 -15.29 26.34
N ASP A 287 -10.14 -16.50 26.40
CA ASP A 287 -11.55 -16.78 26.49
C ASP A 287 -11.95 -16.42 27.93
N GLU A 288 -12.38 -15.16 28.14
CA GLU A 288 -13.04 -14.76 29.37
C GLU A 288 -14.47 -15.30 29.36
N SER A 289 -14.60 -16.62 29.53
CA SER A 289 -15.79 -17.20 30.12
C SER A 289 -15.56 -17.27 31.64
N SER A 290 -16.12 -16.31 32.36
CA SER A 290 -16.43 -16.50 33.77
C SER A 290 -17.88 -16.12 34.01
N ASP A 291 -18.71 -17.16 34.16
CA ASP A 291 -19.90 -17.11 35.01
C ASP A 291 -19.54 -16.50 36.37
N THR A 292 -20.37 -15.59 36.90
CA THR A 292 -21.26 -15.87 38.04
C THR A 292 -21.94 -14.59 38.56
N ASP A 293 -23.23 -14.77 38.87
CA ASP A 293 -24.17 -14.02 39.72
C ASP A 293 -24.78 -12.68 39.25
#